data_AF-A0A318MH06-F1
#
_entry.id   AF-A0A318MH06-F1
#
_cell.length_a   1.000
_cell.length_b   1.000
_cell.length_c   1.000
_cell.angle_alpha   90.00
_cell.angle_beta   90.00
_cell.angle_gamma   90.00
#
_symmetry.space_group_name_H-M   'P 1'
#
loop_
_entity.id
_entity.type
_entity.pdbx_description
1 polymer ?
#
loop_
_entity_poly.entity_id
_entity_poly.type
_entity_poly.pdbx_seq_one_letter_code
_entity_poly.pdbx_strand_id
1 'polypeptide(L)'
;MDLPEPVDQLRELLAQEIGGRPFTELSGVTFHHRGAELAGHVLLDTLEDAGYSVDDFDAVGALTAAAVPLADAMLHAAASRGQDLDAFVMDFVYPSIKGPSIEGRRVILLDAWLGRKSYVQTSSLVTLGKDNELNLDCGIIQRQGAKTLAIASLVGGRTDGSIQVVDPVDGSRQQLPFICAYQEDQFADTADSSPERS
;
A
#
# COMPACT_ATOMS: atom_id res chain seq x y z
N MET A 1 23.28 -12.56 20.56
CA MET A 1 21.89 -12.10 20.55
C MET A 1 21.54 -11.97 19.10
N ASP A 2 20.73 -12.89 18.58
CA ASP A 2 20.31 -12.82 17.18
C ASP A 2 19.49 -11.54 17.01
N LEU A 3 19.82 -10.78 15.97
CA LEU A 3 19.03 -9.61 15.62
C LEU A 3 17.66 -10.12 15.13
N PRO A 4 16.55 -9.52 15.58
CA PRO A 4 15.23 -9.87 15.06
C PRO A 4 15.20 -9.71 13.54
N GLU A 5 14.44 -10.56 12.85
CA GLU A 5 14.31 -10.48 11.39
C GLU A 5 13.73 -9.11 10.97
N PRO A 6 14.05 -8.59 9.77
CA PRO A 6 13.54 -7.31 9.26
C PRO A 6 12.01 -7.16 9.38
N VAL A 7 11.28 -8.24 9.11
CA VAL A 7 9.82 -8.31 9.23
C VAL A 7 9.35 -8.13 10.68
N ASP A 8 10.03 -8.73 11.65
CA ASP A 8 9.69 -8.59 13.07
C ASP A 8 9.99 -7.19 13.58
N GLN A 9 11.12 -6.60 13.16
CA GLN A 9 11.47 -5.22 13.52
C GLN A 9 10.43 -4.21 13.00
N LEU A 10 9.99 -4.37 11.75
CA LEU A 10 8.97 -3.49 11.18
C LEU A 10 7.62 -3.69 11.86
N ARG A 11 7.25 -4.93 12.18
CA ARG A 11 6.05 -5.25 12.96
C ARG A 11 6.05 -4.56 14.32
N GLU A 12 7.18 -4.51 15.01
CA GLU A 12 7.30 -3.80 16.30
C GLU A 12 7.08 -2.28 16.16
N LEU A 13 7.67 -1.66 15.14
CA LEU A 13 7.44 -0.23 14.84
C LEU A 13 5.96 0.03 14.50
N LEU A 14 5.36 -0.85 13.69
CA LEU A 14 3.93 -0.78 13.36
C LEU A 14 3.06 -0.96 14.60
N ALA A 15 3.37 -1.91 15.48
CA ALA A 15 2.58 -2.11 16.71
C ALA A 15 2.61 -0.86 17.61
N GLN A 16 3.77 -0.20 17.73
CA GLN A 16 3.90 1.05 18.49
C GLN A 16 3.11 2.20 17.87
N GLU A 17 3.21 2.37 16.54
CA GLU A 17 2.45 3.41 15.84
C GLU A 17 0.95 3.11 15.82
N ILE A 18 0.53 1.87 15.62
CA ILE A 18 -0.90 1.52 15.61
C ILE A 18 -1.50 1.77 16.99
N GLY A 19 -0.88 1.23 18.06
CA GLY A 19 -1.27 1.50 19.44
C GLY A 19 -2.76 1.28 19.72
N GLY A 20 -3.35 0.21 19.14
CA GLY A 20 -4.78 -0.09 19.24
C GLY A 20 -5.73 0.85 18.50
N ARG A 21 -5.22 1.82 17.72
CA ARG A 21 -6.05 2.72 16.92
C ARG A 21 -6.74 1.95 15.78
N PRO A 22 -7.99 2.31 15.45
CA PRO A 22 -8.74 1.64 14.38
C PRO A 22 -8.18 1.90 12.98
N PHE A 23 -7.40 2.96 12.80
CA PHE A 23 -6.74 3.35 11.56
C PHE A 23 -5.66 4.40 11.85
N THR A 24 -4.55 4.37 11.12
CA THR A 24 -3.56 5.45 11.02
C THR A 24 -2.89 5.38 9.64
N GLU A 25 -2.37 6.51 9.16
CA GLU A 25 -1.61 6.61 7.91
C GLU A 25 -0.20 5.98 8.01
N LEU A 26 0.19 5.49 9.19
CA LEU A 26 1.48 4.87 9.48
C LEU A 26 2.69 5.80 9.24
N SER A 27 2.47 7.12 9.18
CA SER A 27 3.50 8.13 8.93
C SER A 27 4.63 8.11 9.96
N GLY A 28 4.32 7.75 11.21
CA GLY A 28 5.33 7.53 12.25
C GLY A 28 6.33 6.40 11.93
N VAL A 29 5.94 5.43 11.10
CA VAL A 29 6.81 4.34 10.62
C VAL A 29 7.41 4.67 9.26
N THR A 30 6.62 5.19 8.33
CA THR A 30 7.07 5.42 6.95
C THR A 30 8.01 6.62 6.80
N PHE A 31 8.05 7.53 7.77
CA PHE A 31 9.10 8.57 7.89
C PHE A 31 10.18 8.24 8.93
N HIS A 32 10.12 7.06 9.57
CA HIS A 32 11.17 6.61 10.48
C HIS A 32 12.36 6.07 9.69
N HIS A 33 13.59 6.53 9.99
CA HIS A 33 14.81 6.14 9.26
C HIS A 33 14.95 4.63 9.03
N ARG A 34 14.65 3.81 10.05
CA ARG A 34 14.66 2.35 9.94
C ARG A 34 13.35 1.78 9.37
N GLY A 35 12.22 2.43 9.65
CA GLY A 35 10.90 1.93 9.24
C GLY A 35 10.70 2.03 7.73
N ALA A 36 11.14 3.15 7.14
CA ALA A 36 11.11 3.38 5.70
C ALA A 36 11.93 2.33 4.93
N GLU A 37 13.18 2.10 5.33
CA GLU A 37 14.06 1.11 4.70
C GLU A 37 13.47 -0.31 4.79
N LEU A 38 13.01 -0.71 5.98
CA LEU A 38 12.40 -2.03 6.18
C LEU A 38 11.12 -2.20 5.37
N ALA A 39 10.28 -1.17 5.27
CA ALA A 39 9.00 -1.25 4.57
C ALA A 39 9.18 -1.55 3.07
N GLY A 40 10.16 -0.94 2.41
CA GLY A 40 10.46 -1.21 1.01
C GLY A 40 10.84 -2.67 0.77
N HIS A 41 11.74 -3.21 1.59
CA HIS A 41 12.17 -4.61 1.50
C HIS A 41 11.04 -5.59 1.81
N VAL A 42 10.30 -5.38 2.90
CA VAL A 42 9.19 -6.25 3.30
C VAL A 42 8.09 -6.26 2.23
N LEU A 43 7.76 -5.12 1.62
CA LEU A 43 6.74 -5.07 0.58
C LEU A 43 7.17 -5.82 -0.69
N LEU A 44 8.44 -5.73 -1.10
CA LEU A 44 8.96 -6.51 -2.22
C LEU A 44 8.92 -8.02 -1.93
N ASP A 45 9.36 -8.43 -0.74
CA ASP A 45 9.34 -9.84 -0.33
C ASP A 45 7.90 -10.36 -0.25
N THR A 46 6.98 -9.56 0.27
CA THR A 46 5.54 -9.88 0.32
C THR A 46 4.95 -10.09 -1.08
N LEU A 47 5.35 -9.26 -2.05
CA LEU A 47 4.91 -9.41 -3.43
C LEU A 47 5.49 -10.66 -4.08
N GLU A 48 6.76 -10.95 -3.83
CA GLU A 48 7.44 -12.15 -4.33
C GLU A 48 6.78 -13.43 -3.78
N ASP A 49 6.49 -13.47 -2.49
CA ASP A 49 5.75 -14.56 -1.83
C ASP A 49 4.33 -14.75 -2.40
N ALA A 50 3.72 -13.66 -2.87
CA ALA A 50 2.42 -13.67 -3.55
C ALA A 50 2.51 -14.02 -5.05
N GLY A 51 3.72 -14.27 -5.57
CA GLY A 51 3.98 -14.67 -6.96
C GLY A 51 4.22 -13.52 -7.93
N TYR A 52 4.60 -12.34 -7.44
CA TYR A 52 4.98 -11.18 -8.25
C TYR A 52 6.45 -10.83 -8.00
N SER A 53 7.33 -11.28 -8.88
CA SER A 53 8.71 -10.80 -8.91
C SER A 53 8.77 -9.39 -9.51
N VAL A 54 9.85 -8.66 -9.26
CA VAL A 54 10.05 -7.32 -9.84
C VAL A 54 10.07 -7.36 -11.38
N ASP A 55 10.37 -8.49 -12.01
CA ASP A 55 10.27 -8.64 -13.47
C ASP A 55 8.82 -8.73 -13.99
N ASP A 56 7.84 -8.97 -13.12
CA ASP A 56 6.43 -9.14 -13.46
C ASP A 56 5.67 -7.80 -13.58
N PHE A 57 6.24 -6.71 -13.08
CA PHE A 57 5.66 -5.37 -13.13
C PHE A 57 6.74 -4.31 -13.38
N ASP A 58 6.34 -3.17 -13.95
CA ASP A 58 7.31 -2.15 -14.40
C ASP A 58 7.32 -0.93 -13.46
N ALA A 59 6.26 -0.73 -12.67
CA ALA A 59 6.18 0.37 -11.70
C ALA A 59 5.24 0.11 -10.52
N VAL A 60 5.47 0.81 -9.40
CA VAL A 60 4.56 0.90 -8.27
C VAL A 60 3.93 2.28 -8.13
N GLY A 61 2.62 2.33 -7.85
CA GLY A 61 1.84 3.58 -7.82
C GLY A 61 1.21 3.86 -6.47
N ALA A 62 1.51 4.99 -5.84
CA ALA A 62 0.85 5.40 -4.60
C ALA A 62 -0.60 5.86 -4.87
N LEU A 63 -1.57 5.17 -4.26
CA LEU A 63 -3.00 5.50 -4.33
C LEU A 63 -3.39 6.68 -3.44
N THR A 64 -2.66 6.86 -2.35
CA THR A 64 -2.91 7.87 -1.33
C THR A 64 -1.61 8.60 -0.99
N ALA A 65 -1.72 9.79 -0.40
CA ALA A 65 -0.56 10.52 0.10
C ALA A 65 0.25 9.70 1.13
N ALA A 66 -0.43 8.89 1.94
CA ALA A 66 0.18 8.01 2.93
C ALA A 66 1.04 6.90 2.30
N ALA A 67 0.76 6.53 1.04
CA ALA A 67 1.49 5.50 0.32
C ALA A 67 2.70 6.04 -0.46
N VAL A 68 2.86 7.36 -0.60
CA VAL A 68 3.98 7.96 -1.33
C VAL A 68 5.34 7.54 -0.74
N PRO A 69 5.56 7.57 0.60
CA PRO A 69 6.81 7.10 1.17
C PRO A 69 7.05 5.59 0.97
N LEU A 70 5.99 4.79 0.80
CA LEU A 70 6.14 3.36 0.52
C LEU A 70 6.60 3.12 -0.91
N ALA A 71 6.05 3.88 -1.88
CA ALA A 71 6.50 3.83 -3.26
C ALA A 71 7.99 4.20 -3.38
N ASP A 72 8.43 5.24 -2.66
CA ASP A 72 9.83 5.66 -2.57
C ASP A 72 10.72 4.62 -1.86
N ALA A 73 10.23 4.01 -0.78
CA ALA A 73 10.95 2.93 -0.11
C ALA A 73 11.15 1.71 -1.03
N MET A 74 10.13 1.32 -1.78
CA MET A 74 10.19 0.15 -2.68
C MET A 74 11.14 0.36 -3.85
N LEU A 75 11.15 1.54 -4.49
CA LEU A 75 12.11 1.79 -5.58
C LEU A 75 13.56 1.74 -5.09
N HIS A 76 13.84 2.27 -3.88
CA HIS A 76 15.17 2.21 -3.28
C HIS A 76 15.56 0.79 -2.86
N ALA A 77 14.60 0.01 -2.34
CA ALA A 77 14.80 -1.39 -2.00
C ALA A 77 15.05 -2.27 -3.23
N ALA A 78 14.39 -2.01 -4.36
CA ALA A 78 14.66 -2.69 -5.62
C ALA A 78 16.05 -2.33 -6.17
N ALA A 79 16.40 -1.03 -6.15
CA ALA A 79 17.71 -0.56 -6.59
C ALA A 79 18.86 -1.17 -5.77
N SER A 80 18.69 -1.34 -4.45
CA SER A 80 19.71 -1.99 -3.61
C SER A 80 19.86 -3.50 -3.88
N ARG A 81 18.85 -4.12 -4.51
CA ARG A 81 18.86 -5.51 -5.02
C ARG A 81 19.35 -5.60 -6.47
N GLY A 82 19.70 -4.48 -7.11
CA GLY A 82 20.10 -4.42 -8.51
C GLY A 82 18.94 -4.63 -9.49
N GLN A 83 17.71 -4.36 -9.06
CA GLN A 83 16.49 -4.46 -9.87
C GLN A 83 15.99 -3.06 -10.22
N ASP A 84 15.42 -2.92 -11.42
CA ASP A 84 14.82 -1.67 -11.87
C ASP A 84 13.34 -1.65 -11.51
N LEU A 85 12.92 -0.70 -10.67
CA LEU A 85 11.52 -0.48 -10.34
C LEU A 85 11.22 1.01 -10.33
N ASP A 86 10.36 1.47 -11.25
CA ASP A 86 9.89 2.84 -11.23
C ASP A 86 8.78 3.03 -10.19
N ALA A 87 8.66 4.24 -9.65
CA ALA A 87 7.56 4.63 -8.78
C ALA A 87 6.83 5.84 -9.35
N PHE A 88 5.52 5.91 -9.10
CA PHE A 88 4.70 7.04 -9.47
C PHE A 88 3.67 7.39 -8.40
N VAL A 89 3.21 8.63 -8.46
CA VAL A 89 2.08 9.12 -7.64
C VAL A 89 0.94 9.48 -8.58
N MET A 90 -0.26 9.03 -8.23
CA MET A 90 -1.48 9.47 -8.89
C MET A 90 -1.95 10.79 -8.29
N ASP A 91 -2.36 11.73 -9.13
CA ASP A 91 -2.86 13.05 -8.72
C ASP A 91 -3.90 13.54 -9.74
N PHE A 92 -4.83 14.39 -9.32
CA PHE A 92 -5.76 15.06 -10.24
C PHE A 92 -5.13 16.25 -10.96
N VAL A 93 -4.01 16.77 -10.45
CA VAL A 93 -3.31 17.89 -11.08
C VAL A 93 -2.52 17.37 -12.28
N TYR A 94 -2.66 18.02 -13.44
CA TYR A 94 -1.89 17.68 -14.64
C TYR A 94 -0.36 17.83 -14.43
N PRO A 95 0.49 16.90 -14.90
CA PRO A 95 0.12 15.58 -15.41
C PRO A 95 -0.38 14.66 -14.28
N SER A 96 -1.44 13.90 -14.51
CA SER A 96 -2.08 13.07 -13.46
C SER A 96 -1.19 11.94 -12.91
N ILE A 97 -0.08 11.67 -13.59
CA ILE A 97 1.00 10.79 -13.14
C ILE A 97 2.20 11.66 -12.80
N LYS A 98 2.69 11.58 -11.57
CA LYS A 98 3.96 12.18 -11.13
C LYS A 98 5.01 11.08 -11.06
N GLY A 99 6.05 11.18 -11.89
CA GLY A 99 7.08 10.16 -12.04
C GLY A 99 7.30 9.79 -13.51
N PRO A 100 8.05 8.71 -13.79
CA PRO A 100 8.19 8.14 -15.12
C PRO A 100 6.83 7.82 -15.76
N SER A 101 6.77 7.82 -17.09
CA SER A 101 5.54 7.45 -17.81
C SER A 101 5.17 6.00 -17.50
N ILE A 102 3.88 5.75 -17.29
CA ILE A 102 3.32 4.39 -17.14
C ILE A 102 2.64 3.90 -18.42
N GLU A 103 2.83 4.57 -19.56
CA GLU A 103 2.14 4.22 -20.80
C GLU A 103 2.40 2.76 -21.21
N GLY A 104 1.33 1.98 -21.33
CA GLY A 104 1.38 0.54 -21.67
C GLY A 104 2.03 -0.36 -20.61
N ARG A 105 2.33 0.15 -19.42
CA ARG A 105 3.08 -0.57 -18.38
C ARG A 105 2.20 -1.39 -17.46
N ARG A 106 2.80 -2.42 -16.86
CA ARG A 106 2.21 -3.24 -15.79
C ARG A 106 2.51 -2.58 -14.45
N VAL A 107 1.50 -2.35 -13.62
CA VAL A 107 1.66 -1.61 -12.36
C VAL A 107 1.04 -2.33 -11.18
N ILE A 108 1.67 -2.15 -10.00
CA ILE A 108 1.09 -2.51 -8.70
C ILE A 108 0.76 -1.22 -7.96
N LEU A 109 -0.45 -1.14 -7.42
CA LEU A 109 -0.90 0.06 -6.69
C LEU A 109 -0.76 -0.15 -5.19
N LEU A 110 -0.34 0.89 -4.48
CA LEU A 110 0.04 0.84 -3.08
C LEU A 110 -0.89 1.69 -2.22
N ASP A 111 -1.23 1.18 -1.04
CA ASP A 111 -1.75 1.96 0.09
C ASP A 111 -0.93 1.70 1.36
N ALA A 112 -0.99 2.59 2.35
CA ALA A 112 -0.42 2.34 3.66
C ALA A 112 -1.27 1.35 4.46
N TRP A 113 -2.59 1.57 4.50
CA TRP A 113 -3.50 0.73 5.27
C TRP A 113 -4.86 0.58 4.59
N LEU A 114 -5.22 -0.65 4.20
CA LEU A 114 -6.56 -1.00 3.69
C LEU A 114 -7.28 -1.99 4.64
N GLY A 115 -8.00 -1.46 5.63
CA GLY A 115 -8.62 -2.23 6.73
C GLY A 115 -9.95 -2.91 6.39
N ARG A 116 -10.49 -3.70 7.34
CA ARG A 116 -11.80 -4.39 7.18
C ARG A 116 -12.98 -3.45 7.13
N LYS A 117 -12.88 -2.35 7.87
CA LYS A 117 -13.89 -1.30 7.92
C LYS A 117 -13.48 -0.21 6.96
N SER A 118 -14.42 0.24 6.13
CA SER A 118 -14.29 1.49 5.38
C SER A 118 -14.14 2.66 6.34
N TYR A 119 -12.92 2.94 6.78
CA TYR A 119 -12.58 4.26 7.28
C TYR A 119 -12.52 5.17 6.07
N VAL A 120 -13.19 6.31 6.15
CA VAL A 120 -13.18 7.31 5.07
C VAL A 120 -11.76 7.84 4.96
N GLN A 121 -10.92 7.18 4.17
CA GLN A 121 -9.66 7.71 3.69
C GLN A 121 -10.01 8.70 2.59
N THR A 122 -10.34 9.92 2.98
CA THR A 122 -10.44 11.03 2.03
C THR A 122 -9.04 11.46 1.62
N SER A 123 -8.46 10.76 0.66
CA SER A 123 -7.73 11.48 -0.38
C SER A 123 -8.73 11.74 -1.51
N SER A 124 -8.50 12.77 -2.32
CA SER A 124 -9.44 13.08 -3.41
C SER A 124 -9.65 11.90 -4.38
N LEU A 125 -8.72 10.92 -4.42
CA LEU A 125 -8.63 9.81 -5.40
C LEU A 125 -9.28 8.51 -4.95
N VAL A 126 -9.50 8.35 -3.64
CA VAL A 126 -9.94 7.09 -3.05
C VAL A 126 -11.11 7.35 -2.12
N THR A 127 -12.17 6.57 -2.24
CA THR A 127 -13.22 6.49 -1.23
C THR A 127 -13.59 5.03 -1.03
N LEU A 128 -13.40 4.52 0.19
CA LEU A 128 -13.90 3.21 0.57
C LEU A 128 -15.43 3.29 0.75
N GLY A 129 -16.17 2.67 -0.18
CA GLY A 129 -17.63 2.66 -0.19
C GLY A 129 -18.25 1.76 0.88
N LYS A 130 -19.59 1.69 0.93
CA LYS A 130 -20.28 0.57 1.58
C LYS A 130 -19.89 -0.71 0.85
N ASP A 131 -19.65 -1.79 1.59
CA ASP A 131 -19.17 -3.09 1.08
C ASP A 131 -17.69 -3.15 0.65
N ASN A 132 -16.85 -2.25 1.17
CA ASN A 132 -15.39 -2.24 0.95
C ASN A 132 -14.97 -2.12 -0.54
N GLU A 133 -15.76 -1.39 -1.33
CA GLU A 133 -15.41 -1.00 -2.70
C GLU A 133 -14.35 0.12 -2.67
N LEU A 134 -13.27 -0.05 -3.44
CA LEU A 134 -12.30 1.01 -3.67
C LEU A 134 -12.75 1.85 -4.86
N ASN A 135 -13.31 3.03 -4.60
CA ASN A 135 -13.54 4.00 -5.66
C ASN A 135 -12.19 4.57 -6.06
N LEU A 136 -11.69 4.19 -7.22
CA LEU A 136 -10.44 4.66 -7.80
C LEU A 136 -10.78 5.24 -9.17
N ASP A 137 -10.29 6.43 -9.50
CA ASP A 137 -10.35 6.94 -10.88
C ASP A 137 -9.39 6.11 -11.76
N CYS A 138 -9.83 4.90 -12.10
CA CYS A 138 -9.16 4.00 -13.02
C CYS A 138 -8.96 4.68 -14.37
N GLY A 139 -9.79 5.66 -14.73
CA GLY A 139 -9.61 6.51 -15.90
C GLY A 139 -8.21 7.13 -16.01
N ILE A 140 -7.52 7.43 -14.90
CA ILE A 140 -6.14 7.93 -14.94
C ILE A 140 -5.18 6.86 -15.47
N ILE A 141 -5.26 5.62 -14.97
CA ILE A 141 -4.39 4.50 -15.36
C ILE A 141 -4.77 3.98 -16.75
N GLN A 142 -6.08 3.79 -17.00
CA GLN A 142 -6.62 3.29 -18.26
C GLN A 142 -6.31 4.22 -19.43
N ARG A 143 -6.32 5.55 -19.24
CA ARG A 143 -5.92 6.52 -20.28
C ARG A 143 -4.45 6.39 -20.69
N GLN A 144 -3.60 5.88 -19.80
CA GLN A 144 -2.21 5.55 -20.14
C GLN A 144 -2.09 4.17 -20.80
N GLY A 145 -3.17 3.40 -20.92
CA GLY A 145 -3.10 2.00 -21.36
C GLY A 145 -2.31 1.11 -20.38
N ALA A 146 -2.08 1.57 -19.14
CA ALA A 146 -1.42 0.79 -18.11
C ALA A 146 -2.36 -0.31 -17.59
N LYS A 147 -1.76 -1.43 -17.19
CA LYS A 147 -2.46 -2.59 -16.63
C LYS A 147 -2.14 -2.73 -15.16
N THR A 148 -3.14 -2.50 -14.30
CA THR A 148 -3.05 -2.82 -12.88
C THR A 148 -3.07 -4.32 -12.67
N LEU A 149 -2.03 -4.86 -12.02
CA LEU A 149 -1.91 -6.29 -11.72
C LEU A 149 -2.47 -6.65 -10.34
N ALA A 150 -2.20 -5.81 -9.34
CA ALA A 150 -2.62 -6.02 -7.95
C ALA A 150 -2.68 -4.69 -7.19
N ILE A 151 -3.35 -4.72 -6.03
CA ILE A 151 -3.24 -3.69 -5.00
C ILE A 151 -2.49 -4.30 -3.81
N ALA A 152 -1.45 -3.61 -3.36
CA ALA A 152 -0.68 -4.00 -2.19
C ALA A 152 -0.81 -2.95 -1.07
N SER A 153 -0.65 -3.37 0.18
CA SER A 153 -0.61 -2.46 1.33
C SER A 153 0.34 -2.94 2.42
N LEU A 154 0.80 -2.02 3.25
CA LEU A 154 1.61 -2.40 4.40
C LEU A 154 0.75 -3.10 5.47
N VAL A 155 -0.42 -2.54 5.80
CA VAL A 155 -1.39 -3.15 6.71
C VAL A 155 -2.73 -3.38 5.98
N GLY A 156 -3.25 -4.60 6.03
CA GLY A 156 -4.49 -4.97 5.36
C GLY A 156 -5.45 -5.70 6.29
N GLY A 157 -6.75 -5.49 6.12
CA GLY A 157 -7.78 -6.19 6.88
C GLY A 157 -8.46 -7.33 6.12
N ARG A 158 -8.24 -7.44 4.81
CA ARG A 158 -9.00 -8.34 3.94
C ARG A 158 -8.46 -9.76 3.96
N THR A 159 -9.36 -10.73 4.13
CA THR A 159 -9.04 -12.16 4.18
C THR A 159 -9.38 -12.91 2.89
N ASP A 160 -10.05 -12.27 1.93
CA ASP A 160 -10.48 -12.88 0.66
C ASP A 160 -9.46 -12.75 -0.48
N GLY A 161 -8.31 -12.10 -0.22
CA GLY A 161 -7.20 -11.96 -1.17
C GLY A 161 -7.51 -11.13 -2.41
N SER A 162 -8.63 -10.40 -2.42
CA SER A 162 -9.01 -9.56 -3.56
C SER A 162 -9.81 -8.34 -3.14
N ILE A 163 -9.78 -7.30 -3.97
CA ILE A 163 -10.50 -6.05 -3.75
C ILE A 163 -11.32 -5.69 -4.99
N GLN A 164 -12.55 -5.26 -4.75
CA GLN A 164 -13.41 -4.74 -5.80
C GLN A 164 -13.07 -3.27 -6.01
N VAL A 165 -12.56 -2.96 -7.20
CA VAL A 165 -12.35 -1.59 -7.65
C VAL A 165 -13.53 -1.18 -8.50
N VAL A 166 -14.05 0.01 -8.21
CA VAL A 166 -15.17 0.62 -8.92
C VAL A 166 -14.69 1.92 -9.54
N ASP A 167 -14.86 2.08 -10.85
CA ASP A 167 -14.58 3.33 -11.52
C ASP A 167 -15.77 4.30 -11.30
N PRO A 168 -15.57 5.46 -10.65
CA PRO A 168 -16.66 6.39 -10.36
C PRO A 168 -17.18 7.12 -11.62
N VAL A 169 -16.45 7.08 -12.74
CA VAL A 169 -16.80 7.79 -13.98
C VAL A 169 -17.83 7.01 -14.79
N ASP A 170 -17.62 5.70 -14.97
CA ASP A 170 -18.49 4.85 -15.80
C ASP A 170 -19.19 3.72 -15.03
N GLY A 171 -18.86 3.55 -13.73
CA GLY A 171 -19.44 2.52 -12.86
C GLY A 171 -18.90 1.11 -13.15
N SER A 172 -17.87 0.96 -13.96
CA SER A 172 -17.24 -0.33 -14.24
C SER A 172 -16.63 -0.91 -12.97
N ARG A 173 -16.68 -2.24 -12.87
CA ARG A 173 -16.22 -2.99 -11.69
C ARG A 173 -15.16 -3.99 -12.12
N GLN A 174 -14.05 -3.99 -11.41
CA GLN A 174 -12.96 -4.94 -11.61
C GLN A 174 -12.56 -5.56 -10.27
N GLN A 175 -12.40 -6.88 -10.25
CA GLN A 175 -11.78 -7.56 -9.12
C GLN A 175 -10.27 -7.60 -9.33
N LEU A 176 -9.50 -7.09 -8.37
CA LEU A 176 -8.04 -7.14 -8.37
C LEU A 176 -7.52 -8.00 -7.22
N PRO A 177 -6.42 -8.74 -7.41
CA PRO A 177 -5.67 -9.33 -6.30
C PRO A 177 -5.30 -8.28 -5.26
N PHE A 178 -5.47 -8.61 -3.99
CA PHE A 178 -5.11 -7.77 -2.86
C PHE A 178 -4.08 -8.48 -1.99
N ILE A 179 -2.97 -7.80 -1.72
CA ILE A 179 -1.81 -8.34 -1.01
C ILE A 179 -1.50 -7.38 0.14
N CYS A 180 -1.23 -7.89 1.34
CA CYS A 180 -0.74 -7.06 2.43
C CYS A 180 0.39 -7.74 3.19
N ALA A 181 1.34 -6.93 3.66
CA ALA A 181 2.48 -7.42 4.43
C ALA A 181 2.06 -7.86 5.84
N TYR A 182 1.18 -7.10 6.48
CA TYR A 182 0.65 -7.41 7.82
C TYR A 182 -0.87 -7.40 7.81
N GLN A 183 -1.45 -8.36 8.54
CA GLN A 183 -2.89 -8.40 8.78
C GLN A 183 -3.23 -7.48 9.95
N GLU A 184 -4.31 -6.71 9.82
CA GLU A 184 -4.82 -5.78 10.83
C GLU A 184 -5.05 -6.46 12.20
N ASP A 185 -5.48 -7.72 12.21
CA ASP A 185 -5.73 -8.49 13.43
C ASP A 185 -4.47 -8.83 14.22
N GLN A 186 -3.29 -8.79 13.61
CA GLN A 186 -2.00 -8.94 14.30
C GLN A 186 -1.73 -7.82 15.31
N PHE A 187 -2.46 -6.70 15.20
CA PHE A 187 -2.29 -5.52 16.06
C PHE A 187 -3.45 -5.28 17.03
N ALA A 188 -4.52 -6.09 16.97
CA ALA A 188 -5.73 -5.90 17.78
C ALA A 188 -5.48 -6.03 19.30
N ASP A 189 -4.54 -6.88 19.72
CA ASP A 189 -4.24 -7.15 21.13
C ASP A 189 -3.42 -6.03 21.82
N THR A 190 -2.93 -5.04 21.07
CA THR A 190 -2.19 -3.90 21.64
C THR A 190 -3.10 -2.86 22.32
N ALA A 191 -4.42 -2.96 22.11
CA ALA A 191 -5.40 -2.04 22.69
C ALA A 191 -5.64 -2.26 24.19
N ASP A 192 -5.39 -3.46 24.72
CA ASP A 192 -5.78 -3.85 26.09
C ASP A 192 -4.68 -3.56 27.15
N SER A 193 -3.56 -2.94 26.75
CA SER A 193 -2.42 -2.67 27.64
C SER A 193 -2.08 -1.19 27.85
N SER A 194 -3.02 -0.27 27.58
CA SER A 194 -2.83 1.15 27.94
C SER A 194 -3.37 1.44 29.35
N PRO A 195 -2.52 1.84 30.33
CA PRO A 195 -3.03 2.33 31.60
C PRO A 195 -3.67 3.71 31.38
N GLU A 196 -4.84 3.92 31.97
CA GLU A 196 -5.56 5.19 32.02
C GLU A 196 -4.58 6.36 32.29
N ARG A 197 -4.37 7.23 31.30
CA ARG A 197 -3.73 8.52 31.54
C ARG A 197 -4.78 9.47 32.11
N SER A 198 -4.66 9.70 33.42
CA SER A 198 -5.29 10.81 34.17
C SER A 198 -4.84 12.17 33.65
#